data_AF-A0AAJ0A2Y3-F1
#
_entry.id   AF-A0AAJ0A2Y3-F1
#
_cell.length_a   1.000
_cell.length_b   1.000
_cell.length_c   1.000
_cell.angle_alpha   90.00
_cell.angle_beta   90.00
_cell.angle_gamma   90.00
#
_symmetry.space_group_name_H-M   'P 1'
#
loop_
_entity.id
_entity.type
_entity.pdbx_description
1 polymer ?
#
loop_
_entity_poly.entity_id
_entity_poly.type
_entity_poly.pdbx_seq_one_letter_code
_entity_poly.pdbx_strand_id
1 'polypeptide(L)'
;MDTIQPSTDGKAETATTPAHPLRFCFRVKVEEIPGVPLQRSITLANDFLSQNFQRGFTWDSDYIYTPHDIADSGKKWILLDVGKNISTSSQYDDVELEVYRVNIDDNTFNYEKAHYSDIRRYTSIFPWGGRP
;
A
#
# COMPACT_ATOMS: atom_id res chain seq x y z
N MET A 1 -45.30 31.24 -3.52
CA MET A 1 -44.90 30.48 -2.31
C MET A 1 -43.85 29.51 -2.78
N ASP A 2 -42.59 29.90 -2.65
CA ASP A 2 -41.43 29.10 -3.03
C ASP A 2 -41.12 28.10 -1.93
N THR A 3 -41.29 26.82 -2.23
CA THR A 3 -40.82 25.73 -1.35
C THR A 3 -39.43 25.33 -1.84
N ILE A 4 -38.41 25.76 -1.12
CA ILE A 4 -37.02 25.33 -1.29
C ILE A 4 -36.92 23.86 -0.87
N GLN A 5 -36.55 22.97 -1.78
CA GLN A 5 -36.06 21.64 -1.44
C GLN A 5 -34.56 21.72 -1.09
N PRO A 6 -34.10 21.14 0.03
CA PRO A 6 -32.68 20.99 0.29
C PRO A 6 -32.15 19.85 -0.60
N SER A 7 -31.25 20.18 -1.52
CA SER A 7 -30.43 19.18 -2.21
C SER A 7 -29.31 18.73 -1.28
N THR A 8 -29.58 17.70 -0.49
CA THR A 8 -28.57 16.90 0.18
C THR A 8 -28.38 15.64 -0.65
N ASP A 9 -27.32 15.61 -1.45
CA ASP A 9 -26.68 14.35 -1.82
C ASP A 9 -25.18 14.57 -1.74
N GLY A 10 -24.65 14.23 -0.56
CA GLY A 10 -23.22 14.03 -0.37
C GLY A 10 -22.80 12.91 -1.32
N LYS A 11 -21.95 13.24 -2.28
CA LYS A 11 -21.24 12.26 -3.10
C LYS A 11 -20.46 11.38 -2.14
N ALA A 12 -20.93 10.15 -1.93
CA ALA A 12 -20.11 9.10 -1.36
C ALA A 12 -18.92 8.91 -2.30
N GLU A 13 -17.76 9.38 -1.87
CA GLU A 13 -16.50 9.28 -2.58
C GLU A 13 -16.16 7.78 -2.63
N THR A 14 -16.39 7.16 -3.79
CA THR A 14 -16.19 5.73 -3.97
C THR A 14 -14.69 5.42 -3.94
N ALA A 15 -14.23 4.92 -2.80
CA ALA A 15 -12.94 4.26 -2.65
C ALA A 15 -12.68 3.33 -3.86
N THR A 16 -11.63 3.60 -4.62
CA THR A 16 -11.34 2.83 -5.83
C THR A 16 -10.55 1.60 -5.42
N THR A 17 -11.21 0.44 -5.40
CA THR A 17 -10.51 -0.84 -5.31
C THR A 17 -10.00 -1.19 -6.70
N PRO A 18 -8.71 -1.60 -6.88
CA PRO A 18 -8.22 -1.95 -8.19
C PRO A 18 -8.99 -3.13 -8.78
N ALA A 19 -9.12 -3.15 -10.11
CA ALA A 19 -9.84 -4.20 -10.83
C ALA A 19 -9.13 -5.57 -10.79
N HIS A 20 -7.82 -5.56 -10.52
CA HIS A 20 -6.97 -6.73 -10.39
C HIS A 20 -6.03 -6.60 -9.18
N PRO A 21 -5.50 -7.71 -8.66
CA PRO A 21 -4.47 -7.72 -7.62
C PRO A 21 -3.23 -6.90 -8.01
N LEU A 22 -2.75 -6.05 -7.10
CA LEU A 22 -1.53 -5.25 -7.27
C LEU A 22 -0.57 -5.44 -6.10
N ARG A 23 0.71 -5.68 -6.38
CA ARG A 23 1.79 -5.67 -5.39
C ARG A 23 2.61 -4.41 -5.53
N PHE A 24 2.80 -3.72 -4.41
CA PHE A 24 3.69 -2.59 -4.29
C PHE A 24 4.90 -2.96 -3.43
N CYS A 25 6.08 -2.53 -3.84
CA CYS A 25 7.32 -2.71 -3.10
C CYS A 25 7.96 -1.36 -2.80
N PHE A 26 8.16 -1.07 -1.52
CA PHE A 26 8.70 0.20 -1.05
C PHE A 26 10.12 0.03 -0.52
N ARG A 27 11.03 0.86 -1.01
CA ARG A 27 12.36 1.07 -0.43
C ARG A 27 12.34 2.35 0.39
N VAL A 28 12.35 2.23 1.71
CA VAL A 28 12.17 3.37 2.65
C VAL A 28 13.11 3.26 3.82
N LYS A 29 13.58 4.39 4.37
CA LYS A 29 14.23 4.44 5.69
C LYS A 29 13.15 4.41 6.77
N VAL A 30 13.11 3.34 7.55
CA VAL A 30 11.95 3.07 8.41
C VAL A 30 11.88 4.01 9.61
N GLU A 31 13.02 4.51 10.07
CA GLU A 31 13.11 5.51 11.13
C GLU A 31 12.51 6.87 10.74
N GLU A 32 12.41 7.17 9.44
CA GLU A 32 11.79 8.41 8.93
C GLU A 32 10.25 8.28 8.85
N ILE A 33 9.70 7.06 8.94
CA ILE A 33 8.24 6.85 8.94
C ILE A 33 7.67 7.28 10.30
N PRO A 34 6.70 8.21 10.34
CA PRO A 34 6.08 8.65 11.58
C PRO A 34 5.35 7.52 12.32
N GLY A 35 5.36 7.60 13.65
CA GLY A 35 4.66 6.67 14.54
C GLY A 35 5.56 5.63 15.19
N VAL A 36 4.95 4.73 15.95
CA VAL A 36 5.67 3.69 16.70
C VAL A 36 6.20 2.60 15.75
N PRO A 37 7.36 1.99 16.03
CA PRO A 37 8.02 1.02 15.16
C PRO A 37 7.12 -0.01 14.48
N LEU A 38 6.29 -0.72 15.25
CA LEU A 38 5.45 -1.80 14.75
C LEU A 38 4.28 -1.33 13.88
N GLN A 39 3.97 -0.04 13.89
CA GLN A 39 2.88 0.55 13.10
C GLN A 39 3.36 1.23 11.83
N ARG A 40 4.67 1.47 11.66
CA ARG A 40 5.23 2.22 10.53
C ARG A 40 4.85 1.66 9.17
N SER A 41 4.82 0.33 9.01
CA SER A 41 4.38 -0.29 7.77
C SER A 41 2.92 0.05 7.46
N ILE A 42 2.04 0.00 8.47
CA ILE A 42 0.62 0.39 8.34
C ILE A 42 0.48 1.90 8.08
N THR A 43 1.29 2.76 8.70
CA THR A 43 1.34 4.21 8.41
C THR A 43 1.66 4.44 6.93
N LEU A 44 2.72 3.80 6.42
CA LEU A 44 3.11 3.89 5.00
C LEU A 44 1.99 3.39 4.08
N ALA A 45 1.35 2.26 4.41
CA ALA A 45 0.25 1.73 3.60
C ALA A 45 -0.96 2.67 3.57
N ASN A 46 -1.36 3.22 4.71
CA ASN A 46 -2.47 4.17 4.79
C ASN A 46 -2.20 5.42 3.96
N ASP A 47 -1.00 6.00 4.08
CA ASP A 47 -0.62 7.16 3.29
C ASP A 47 -0.66 6.85 1.79
N PHE A 48 0.01 5.78 1.36
CA PHE A 48 0.02 5.38 -0.05
C PHE A 48 -1.38 5.11 -0.61
N LEU A 49 -2.21 4.38 0.13
CA LEU A 49 -3.58 4.06 -0.28
C LEU A 49 -4.49 5.29 -0.30
N SER A 50 -4.29 6.24 0.62
CA SER A 50 -5.03 7.50 0.62
C SER A 50 -4.71 8.32 -0.62
N GLN A 51 -3.42 8.43 -0.98
CA GLN A 51 -2.98 9.20 -2.14
C GLN A 51 -3.39 8.57 -3.48
N ASN A 52 -3.35 7.24 -3.61
CA ASN A 52 -3.50 6.55 -4.90
C ASN A 52 -4.86 5.87 -5.10
N PHE A 53 -5.57 5.52 -4.03
CA PHE A 53 -6.81 4.73 -4.07
C PHE A 53 -7.98 5.39 -3.32
N GLN A 54 -7.74 6.56 -2.71
CA GLN A 54 -8.72 7.34 -1.94
C GLN A 54 -9.35 6.51 -0.81
N ARG A 55 -8.55 5.67 -0.14
CA ARG A 55 -9.01 4.83 0.98
C ARG A 55 -7.89 4.51 1.97
N GLY A 56 -8.26 4.08 3.17
CA GLY A 56 -7.32 3.51 4.15
C GLY A 56 -7.02 2.04 3.89
N PHE A 57 -5.99 1.55 4.56
CA PHE A 57 -5.64 0.14 4.64
C PHE A 57 -6.72 -0.65 5.39
N THR A 58 -7.10 -1.82 4.86
CA THR A 58 -7.99 -2.74 5.58
C THR A 58 -7.43 -4.16 5.55
N TRP A 59 -7.46 -4.84 6.69
CA TRP A 59 -7.06 -6.25 6.77
C TRP A 59 -7.96 -7.18 5.98
N ASP A 60 -9.17 -6.75 5.63
CA ASP A 60 -10.09 -7.54 4.83
C ASP A 60 -9.60 -7.64 3.39
N SER A 61 -9.22 -6.52 2.75
CA SER A 61 -8.83 -6.48 1.34
C SER A 61 -7.33 -6.42 1.07
N ASP A 62 -6.52 -6.09 2.07
CA ASP A 62 -5.10 -5.78 1.89
C ASP A 62 -4.22 -6.67 2.76
N TYR A 63 -2.94 -6.69 2.44
CA TYR A 63 -1.94 -7.34 3.26
C TYR A 63 -0.62 -6.58 3.19
N ILE A 64 0.06 -6.41 4.33
CA ILE A 64 1.34 -5.73 4.39
C ILE A 64 2.41 -6.62 5.03
N TYR A 65 3.49 -6.84 4.28
CA TYR A 65 4.68 -7.50 4.77
C TYR A 65 5.53 -6.51 5.55
N THR A 66 5.54 -6.68 6.87
CA THR A 66 6.38 -5.89 7.78
C THR A 66 7.68 -6.65 8.02
N PRO A 67 8.85 -6.07 7.73
CA PRO A 67 10.13 -6.70 8.01
C PRO A 67 10.30 -6.91 9.52
N HIS A 68 10.91 -8.03 9.92
CA HIS A 68 11.08 -8.40 11.34
C HIS A 68 11.88 -7.38 12.16
N ASP A 69 12.76 -6.64 11.48
CA ASP A 69 13.64 -5.62 12.01
C ASP A 69 13.13 -4.20 11.72
N ILE A 70 11.81 -4.01 11.58
CA ILE A 70 11.17 -2.70 11.36
C ILE A 70 11.46 -1.67 12.47
N ALA A 71 11.81 -2.15 13.66
CA ALA A 71 12.21 -1.30 14.78
C ALA A 71 13.62 -0.75 14.64
N ASP A 72 14.46 -1.42 13.86
CA ASP A 72 15.83 -1.00 13.64
C ASP A 72 15.89 0.06 12.55
N SER A 73 16.77 1.05 12.74
CA SER A 73 17.00 2.08 11.73
C SER A 73 17.59 1.51 10.44
N GLY A 74 17.39 2.24 9.35
CA GLY A 74 17.97 1.99 8.06
C GLY A 74 16.93 1.74 6.98
N LYS A 75 17.43 1.62 5.76
CA LYS A 75 16.57 1.35 4.61
C LYS A 75 16.07 -0.09 4.67
N LYS A 76 14.75 -0.30 4.68
CA LYS A 76 14.10 -1.63 4.55
C LYS A 76 13.24 -1.75 3.30
N TRP A 77 12.83 -2.98 3.00
CA TRP A 77 11.83 -3.28 1.97
C TRP A 77 10.51 -3.60 2.66
N ILE A 78 9.42 -3.00 2.21
CA ILE A 78 8.06 -3.24 2.69
C ILE A 78 7.22 -3.59 1.47
N LEU A 79 6.40 -4.65 1.56
CA LEU A 79 5.50 -5.04 0.48
C LEU A 79 4.06 -4.81 0.88
N LEU A 80 3.27 -4.24 -0.01
CA LEU A 80 1.83 -4.05 0.14
C LEU A 80 1.10 -4.74 -0.99
N ASP A 81 0.24 -5.69 -0.62
CA ASP A 81 -0.66 -6.38 -1.51
C ASP A 81 -2.04 -5.73 -1.40
N VAL A 82 -2.55 -5.25 -2.53
CA VAL A 82 -3.84 -4.58 -2.64
C VAL A 82 -4.83 -5.44 -3.39
N GLY A 83 -6.02 -5.65 -2.82
CA GLY A 83 -7.08 -6.44 -3.45
C GLY A 83 -6.85 -7.95 -3.32
N LYS A 84 -6.38 -8.41 -2.15
CA LYS A 84 -5.98 -9.81 -1.93
C LYS A 84 -7.08 -10.85 -2.13
N ASN A 85 -8.34 -10.41 -2.06
CA ASN A 85 -9.51 -11.26 -2.24
C ASN A 85 -9.99 -11.34 -3.69
N ILE A 86 -9.41 -10.55 -4.60
CA ILE A 86 -9.69 -10.61 -6.04
C ILE A 86 -8.93 -11.83 -6.59
N SER A 87 -9.39 -13.01 -6.20
CA SER A 87 -8.81 -14.30 -6.54
C SER A 87 -9.33 -14.74 -7.92
N THR A 88 -8.63 -14.35 -8.98
CA THR A 88 -8.72 -15.01 -10.28
C THR A 88 -7.44 -15.79 -10.51
N SER A 89 -7.27 -16.94 -9.86
CA SER A 89 -6.39 -18.05 -10.30
C SER A 89 -5.22 -17.63 -11.22
N SER A 90 -4.20 -16.99 -10.68
CA SER A 90 -2.95 -16.75 -11.41
C SER A 90 -1.79 -16.94 -10.45
N GLN A 91 -0.70 -17.47 -10.99
CA GLN A 91 0.48 -17.81 -10.20
C GLN A 91 0.99 -16.51 -9.56
N TYR A 92 1.58 -16.59 -8.36
CA TYR A 92 2.10 -15.42 -7.64
C TYR A 92 3.06 -14.57 -8.51
N ASP A 93 3.66 -15.17 -9.54
CA ASP A 93 4.53 -14.54 -10.52
C ASP A 93 3.82 -13.66 -11.57
N ASP A 94 2.48 -13.70 -11.64
CA ASP A 94 1.68 -12.91 -12.59
C ASP A 94 1.09 -11.62 -11.98
N VAL A 95 1.16 -11.45 -10.65
CA VAL A 95 0.65 -10.23 -10.00
C VAL A 95 1.48 -9.02 -10.45
N GLU A 96 0.85 -7.94 -10.86
CA GLU A 96 1.57 -6.72 -11.24
C GLU A 96 2.39 -6.19 -10.05
N LEU A 97 3.66 -5.88 -10.29
CA LEU A 97 4.59 -5.39 -9.28
C LEU A 97 5.04 -3.98 -9.65
N GLU A 98 4.71 -3.00 -8.80
CA GLU A 98 5.28 -1.67 -8.87
C GLU A 98 6.28 -1.46 -7.72
N VAL A 99 7.40 -0.79 -8.02
CA VAL A 99 8.46 -0.56 -7.04
C VAL A 99 8.71 0.93 -6.89
N TYR A 100 8.78 1.37 -5.64
CA TYR A 100 8.94 2.76 -5.26
C TYR A 100 10.12 2.95 -4.33
N ARG A 101 10.92 3.98 -4.58
CA ARG A 101 11.76 4.60 -3.57
C ARG A 101 10.91 5.63 -2.83
N VAL A 102 10.91 5.54 -1.50
CA VAL A 102 10.13 6.45 -0.64
C VAL A 102 11.10 7.37 0.08
N ASN A 103 10.91 8.68 -0.08
CA ASN A 103 11.56 9.71 0.72
C ASN A 103 10.49 10.43 1.53
N ILE A 104 10.82 10.84 2.76
CA ILE A 104 9.88 11.50 3.67
C ILE A 104 10.48 12.83 4.06
N ASP A 105 9.83 13.92 3.64
CA ASP A 105 10.28 15.30 3.88
C ASP A 105 9.17 16.04 4.62
N ASP A 106 9.45 16.61 5.78
CA ASP A 106 8.47 17.31 6.63
C ASP A 106 7.16 16.54 6.82
N ASN A 107 7.26 15.24 7.15
CA ASN A 107 6.14 14.28 7.27
C ASN A 107 5.31 14.05 5.98
N THR A 108 5.80 14.48 4.83
CA THR A 108 5.19 14.24 3.53
C THR A 108 5.89 13.07 2.85
N PHE A 109 5.13 12.06 2.46
CA PHE A 109 5.65 10.90 1.74
C PHE A 109 5.73 11.18 0.23
N ASN A 110 6.91 10.98 -0.34
CA ASN A 110 7.18 11.11 -1.76
C ASN A 110 7.51 9.74 -2.37
N TYR A 111 6.71 9.30 -3.34
CA TYR A 111 6.85 8.01 -4.00
C TYR A 111 7.45 8.17 -5.40
N GLU A 112 8.71 7.77 -5.56
CA GLU A 112 9.40 7.78 -6.85
C GLU A 112 9.45 6.37 -7.42
N LYS A 113 8.88 6.16 -8.62
CA LYS A 113 8.97 4.86 -9.32
C LYS A 113 10.44 4.52 -9.53
N ALA A 114 10.82 3.31 -9.15
CA ALA A 114 12.19 2.84 -9.22
C ALA A 114 12.27 1.48 -9.91
N HIS A 115 13.39 1.21 -10.58
CA HIS A 115 13.67 -0.09 -11.17
C HIS A 115 14.89 -0.70 -10.48
N TYR A 116 14.72 -1.90 -9.94
CA TYR A 116 15.77 -2.68 -9.31
C TYR A 116 15.89 -4.02 -10.03
N SER A 117 17.09 -4.35 -10.50
CA SER A 117 17.36 -5.65 -11.12
C SER A 117 16.99 -6.78 -10.15
N ASP A 118 16.36 -7.83 -10.69
CA ASP A 118 15.93 -9.03 -9.96
C ASP A 118 14.93 -8.81 -8.82
N ILE A 119 14.35 -7.62 -8.68
CA ILE A 119 13.41 -7.32 -7.58
C ILE A 119 12.26 -8.31 -7.53
N ARG A 120 11.75 -8.75 -8.69
CA ARG A 120 10.69 -9.75 -8.77
C ARG A 120 11.07 -11.04 -8.04
N ARG A 121 12.29 -11.55 -8.28
CA ARG A 121 12.80 -12.78 -7.66
C ARG A 121 12.84 -12.65 -6.13
N TYR A 122 13.21 -11.48 -5.61
CA TYR A 122 13.22 -11.22 -4.17
C TYR A 122 11.80 -11.08 -3.60
N THR A 123 10.87 -10.48 -4.33
CA THR A 123 9.50 -10.29 -3.84
C THR A 123 8.62 -11.52 -3.97
N SER A 124 8.89 -12.42 -4.92
CA SER A 124 8.11 -13.65 -5.14
C SER A 124 8.26 -14.66 -3.99
N ILE A 125 9.28 -14.55 -3.13
CA ILE A 125 9.40 -15.42 -1.94
C ILE A 125 8.34 -15.10 -0.88
N PHE A 126 7.75 -13.90 -0.93
CA PHE A 126 6.67 -13.50 -0.04
C PHE A 126 5.34 -13.90 -0.70
N PRO A 127 4.53 -14.77 -0.06
CA PRO A 127 3.29 -15.23 -0.67
C PRO A 127 2.33 -14.08 -0.97
N TRP A 128 1.28 -14.26 -1.74
CA TRP A 128 0.25 -13.21 -1.87
C TRP A 128 -0.71 -13.21 -0.68
N GLY A 129 -0.99 -12.03 -0.13
CA GLY A 129 -2.02 -11.85 0.91
C GLY A 129 -1.71 -12.55 2.24
N GLY A 130 -0.45 -12.90 2.49
CA GLY A 130 -0.03 -13.64 3.68
C GLY A 130 -0.48 -15.10 3.74
N ARG A 131 -0.97 -15.67 2.63
CA ARG A 131 -1.43 -17.07 2.61
C ARG A 131 -0.21 -18.01 2.55
N PRO A 132 -0.02 -18.92 3.52
CA PRO A 132 0.98 -19.98 3.42
C PRO A 132 0.67 -20.95 2.27
#